data_AF-A0A9W9GLU6-F1
#
_entry.id   AF-A0A9W9GLU6-F1
#
_cell.length_a   1.000
_cell.length_b   1.000
_cell.length_c   1.000
_cell.angle_alpha   90.00
_cell.angle_beta   90.00
_cell.angle_gamma   90.00
#
_symmetry.space_group_name_H-M   'P 1'
#
loop_
_entity.id
_entity.type
_entity.pdbx_description
1 polymer ?
#
loop_
_entity_poly.entity_id
_entity_poly.type
_entity_poly.pdbx_seq_one_letter_code
_entity_poly.pdbx_strand_id
1 'polypeptide(L)' 'MPFLNEVETPTPKCAFEKLVQDLGDALAPNSGLDSDNVDPKDIQRLMENYVSNSDEWTPYALGDAWSH' A
#
# COMPACT_ATOMS: atom_id res chain seq x y z
N MET A 1 -1.31 -3.08 -29.72
CA MET A 1 -1.37 -3.70 -28.38
C MET A 1 -2.27 -2.81 -27.54
N PRO A 2 -3.47 -3.23 -27.12
CA PRO A 2 -4.31 -2.38 -26.30
C PRO A 2 -3.80 -2.45 -24.86
N PHE A 3 -3.44 -1.30 -24.32
CA PHE A 3 -3.20 -1.12 -22.90
C PHE A 3 -4.53 -1.41 -22.18
N LEU A 4 -4.50 -2.34 -21.22
CA LEU A 4 -5.59 -2.52 -20.29
C LEU A 4 -5.67 -1.23 -19.46
N ASN A 5 -6.57 -0.33 -19.85
CA ASN A 5 -7.21 0.57 -18.91
C ASN A 5 -8.02 -0.33 -17.98
N GLU A 6 -7.37 -0.80 -16.92
CA GLU A 6 -8.08 -1.33 -15.77
C GLU A 6 -8.83 -0.15 -15.19
N VAL A 7 -10.12 -0.09 -15.52
CA VAL A 7 -11.07 0.78 -14.86
C VAL A 7 -11.02 0.33 -13.40
N GLU A 8 -10.32 1.10 -12.55
CA GLU A 8 -10.41 0.97 -11.09
C GLU A 8 -11.87 1.21 -10.71
N THR A 9 -12.68 0.14 -10.77
CA THR A 9 -13.99 0.13 -10.16
C THR A 9 -13.79 0.46 -8.68
N PRO A 10 -14.57 1.37 -8.08
CA PRO A 10 -14.43 1.69 -6.65
C PRO A 10 -14.93 0.48 -5.86
N THR A 11 -14.06 -0.51 -5.68
CA THR A 11 -14.19 -1.49 -4.60
C THR A 11 -14.27 -0.70 -3.29
N PRO A 12 -15.12 -1.11 -2.35
CA PRO A 12 -15.10 -0.52 -1.02
C PRO A 12 -13.69 -0.70 -0.47
N LYS A 13 -12.95 0.41 -0.35
CA LYS A 13 -11.56 0.40 0.11
C LYS A 13 -11.51 -0.18 1.51
N CYS A 14 -11.04 -1.40 1.63
CA CYS A 14 -10.77 -2.02 2.93
C CYS A 14 -9.68 -1.21 3.67
N ALA A 15 -9.57 -1.40 4.99
CA ALA A 15 -8.64 -0.61 5.82
C ALA A 15 -7.19 -0.71 5.31
N PHE A 16 -6.79 -1.87 4.79
CA PHE A 16 -5.51 -2.10 4.14
C PHE A 16 -5.30 -1.25 2.88
N GLU A 17 -6.27 -1.21 1.96
CA GLU A 17 -6.17 -0.38 0.74
C GLU A 17 -6.09 1.10 1.08
N LYS A 18 -6.79 1.53 2.13
CA LYS A 18 -6.68 2.90 2.65
C LYS A 18 -5.29 3.17 3.23
N LEU A 19 -4.72 2.25 4.00
CA LEU A 19 -3.33 2.37 4.47
C LEU A 19 -2.35 2.50 3.29
N VAL A 20 -2.49 1.67 2.25
CA VAL A 20 -1.63 1.72 1.06
C VAL A 20 -1.75 3.07 0.35
N GLN A 21 -2.96 3.60 0.20
CA GLN A 21 -3.18 4.94 -0.37
C GLN A 21 -2.55 6.04 0.49
N ASP A 22 -2.78 6.03 1.80
CA ASP A 22 -2.29 7.06 2.71
C ASP A 22 -0.74 7.04 2.78
N LEU A 23 -0.13 5.86 2.70
CA LEU A 23 1.32 5.70 2.54
C LEU A 23 1.80 6.24 1.19
N GLY A 24 1.08 5.95 0.11
CA GLY A 24 1.36 6.49 -1.22
C GLY A 24 1.34 8.01 -1.22
N ASP A 25 0.31 8.62 -0.63
CA ASP A 25 0.14 10.08 -0.54
C ASP A 25 1.21 10.74 0.33
N ALA A 26 1.59 10.11 1.44
CA ALA A 26 2.69 10.58 2.31
C ALA A 26 4.05 10.56 1.60
N LEU A 27 4.22 9.70 0.59
CA LEU A 27 5.44 9.58 -0.21
C LEU A 27 5.38 10.33 -1.56
N ALA A 28 4.17 10.69 -2.02
CA ALA A 28 3.87 11.19 -3.36
C ALA A 28 4.51 12.53 -3.75
N PRO A 29 4.74 13.53 -2.87
CA PRO A 29 5.34 14.79 -3.30
C PRO A 29 6.72 14.63 -3.96
N ASN A 30 7.46 13.57 -3.60
CA ASN A 30 8.82 13.30 -4.08
C ASN A 30 9.01 11.91 -4.72
N SER A 31 7.94 11.16 -5.01
CA SER A 31 8.01 9.77 -5.52
C SER A 31 8.92 8.83 -4.70
N GLY A 32 9.20 9.14 -3.43
CA GLY A 32 10.20 8.43 -2.64
C GLY A 32 11.63 8.43 -3.22
N LEU A 33 11.96 9.36 -4.12
CA LEU A 33 13.30 9.48 -4.73
C LEU A 33 14.31 10.21 -3.82
N ASP A 34 13.81 11.13 -2.99
CA ASP A 34 14.60 11.83 -1.98
C ASP A 34 13.91 11.74 -0.61
N SER A 35 14.61 11.15 0.35
CA SER A 35 14.13 10.95 1.72
C SER A 35 14.06 12.23 2.54
N ASP A 36 14.67 13.33 2.09
CA ASP A 36 14.80 14.57 2.86
C ASP A 36 13.45 15.24 3.19
N ASN A 37 12.38 14.90 2.45
CA ASN A 37 11.03 15.42 2.66
C ASN A 37 10.02 14.37 3.13
N VAL A 38 10.47 13.15 3.42
CA VAL A 38 9.61 12.11 4.00
C VAL A 38 9.79 12.16 5.52
N ASP A 39 8.71 12.38 6.28
CA ASP A 39 8.77 12.26 7.74
C ASP A 39 8.55 10.79 8.16
N PRO A 40 9.57 10.08 8.68
CA PRO A 40 9.41 8.69 9.11
C PRO A 40 8.36 8.52 10.22
N LYS A 41 8.12 9.56 11.01
CA LYS A 41 7.11 9.52 12.08
C LYS A 41 5.70 9.49 11.52
N ASP A 42 5.46 10.14 10.38
CA ASP A 42 4.15 10.12 9.74
C ASP A 42 3.88 8.75 9.13
N ILE A 43 4.87 8.12 8.51
CA ILE A 43 4.79 6.73 8.05
C ILE A 43 4.52 5.77 9.22
N GLN A 44 5.26 5.92 10.32
CA GLN A 44 5.08 5.09 11.50
C GLN A 44 3.65 5.22 12.08
N ARG A 45 3.13 6.44 12.17
CA ARG A 45 1.75 6.70 12.66
C ARG A 45 0.71 6.05 11.77
N LEU A 46 0.86 6.12 10.44
CA LEU A 46 -0.05 5.47 9.51
C LEU A 46 -0.08 3.96 9.74
N MET A 47 1.08 3.32 9.92
CA MET A 47 1.17 1.89 10.22
C MET A 47 0.60 1.51 11.59
N GLU A 48 0.85 2.31 12.65
CA GLU A 48 0.33 2.06 14.00
C GLU A 48 -1.20 2.19 14.09
N ASN A 49 -1.78 3.10 13.30
CA ASN A 49 -3.22 3.31 13.26
C ASN A 49 -3.98 2.19 12.51
N TYR A 50 -3.27 1.41 11.70
CA TYR A 50 -3.87 0.29 10.98
C TYR A 50 -4.01 -0.93 11.89
N VAL A 51 -5.26 -1.36 12.10
CA VAL A 51 -5.57 -2.62 12.78
C VAL A 51 -5.48 -3.75 11.74
N SER A 52 -4.47 -4.62 11.88
CA SER A 52 -4.21 -5.68 10.92
C SER A 52 -5.38 -6.66 10.78
N ASN A 53 -5.78 -6.90 9.53
CA ASN A 53 -6.73 -7.92 9.15
C ASN A 53 -6.13 -8.81 8.04
N SER A 54 -5.90 -10.08 8.32
CA SER A 54 -5.27 -11.02 7.38
C SER A 54 -6.04 -11.16 6.08
N ASP A 55 -7.37 -11.10 6.12
CA ASP A 55 -8.20 -11.28 4.93
C ASP A 55 -7.97 -10.16 3.90
N GLU A 56 -7.47 -9.00 4.34
CA GLU A 56 -7.21 -7.84 3.49
C GLU A 56 -5.84 -7.91 2.80
N TRP A 57 -4.80 -8.41 3.48
CA TRP A 57 -3.43 -8.43 2.93
C TRP A 57 -2.96 -9.81 2.42
N THR A 58 -3.67 -10.90 2.74
CA THR A 58 -3.33 -12.26 2.27
C THR A 58 -3.17 -12.38 0.75
N PRO A 59 -3.97 -11.70 -0.11
CA PRO A 59 -3.76 -11.74 -1.56
C PRO A 59 -2.36 -11.29 -2.00
N TYR A 60 -1.71 -10.45 -1.20
CA TYR A 60 -0.36 -9.92 -1.45
C TYR A 60 0.74 -10.70 -0.70
N ALA A 61 0.38 -11.63 0.19
CA ALA A 61 1.31 -12.44 0.98
C ALA A 61 1.90 -13.60 0.15
N LEU A 62 2.62 -13.25 -0.90
CA LEU A 62 3.30 -14.20 -1.79
C LEU A 62 4.58 -14.71 -1.08
N GLY A 63 4.44 -15.79 -0.33
CA GLY A 63 5.57 -16.49 0.26
C GLY A 63 6.40 -17.22 -0.80
N ASP A 64 7.68 -17.48 -0.49
CA ASP A 64 8.51 -18.34 -1.32
C ASP A 64 7.89 -19.74 -1.41
N ALA A 65 7.60 -20.19 -2.62
CA ALA A 65 7.27 -21.58 -2.88
C ALA A 65 8.57 -22.39 -2.73
N TRP A 66 8.90 -22.80 -1.51
CA TRP A 66 9.97 -23.75 -1.25
C TRP A 66 9.57 -25.10 -1.88
N SER A 67 9.99 -25.31 -3.13
CA SER A 67 9.93 -26.60 -3.79
C SER A 67 10.81 -27.57 -3.02
N HIS A 68 10.20 -28.53 -2.34
CA HIS A 68 10.86 -29.65 -1.70
C HIS A 68 10.92 -30.87 -2.63
#